data_AF-A0A1Z5LCH9-F1
#
_entry.id   AF-A0A1Z5LCH9-F1
#
_cell.length_a   1.000
_cell.length_b   1.000
_cell.length_c   1.000
_cell.angle_alpha   90.00
_cell.angle_beta   90.00
_cell.angle_gamma   90.00
#
_symmetry.space_group_name_H-M   'P 1'
#
loop_
_entity.id
_entity.type
_entity.pdbx_description
1 polymer ?
#
loop_
_entity_poly.entity_id
_entity_poly.type
_entity_poly.pdbx_seq_one_letter_code
_entity_poly.pdbx_strand_id
1 'polypeptide(L)'
;MEADSALRITGEDKIFLQPYHYIMKIPGKQIRTKLAQAFNQWLQIPKEKCQAIGEIVQMLHNASLLIDDIEDSSVLRRGIPVAHNIFGIASTINSANFVYFLGLDKCLHLGHPEAIAVFTEQCLELHRGQGMEIFWRDNYICPTEEEYACMVKRKTGGLFGLAVRLMQLFSENKSDFTGIIGTLGLYFQVRDDYANLVSKEYTENKSFAEDLTEGKFSFPIINAIQTYPD
;
A
#
# COMPACT_ATOMS: atom_id res chain seq x y z
N MET A 1 -33.71 2.85 -16.54
CA MET A 1 -33.78 2.56 -15.10
C MET A 1 -32.32 2.47 -14.64
N GLU A 2 -31.71 3.62 -14.38
CA GLU A 2 -30.28 3.71 -14.05
C GLU A 2 -30.06 3.27 -12.60
N ALA A 3 -29.14 2.34 -12.42
CA ALA A 3 -28.68 1.90 -11.11
C ALA A 3 -27.76 2.98 -10.52
N ASP A 4 -28.34 3.89 -9.72
CA ASP A 4 -27.61 4.68 -8.73
C ASP A 4 -27.27 3.74 -7.56
N SER A 5 -26.31 2.82 -7.76
CA SER A 5 -25.85 1.85 -6.75
C SER A 5 -24.61 2.28 -6.00
N ALA A 6 -24.17 3.53 -6.14
CA ALA A 6 -23.06 4.04 -5.35
C ALA A 6 -23.49 4.03 -3.87
N LEU A 7 -22.74 3.29 -3.05
CA LEU A 7 -22.99 3.18 -1.62
C LEU A 7 -23.01 4.60 -1.02
N ARG A 8 -24.20 5.09 -0.64
CA ARG A 8 -24.35 6.46 -0.13
C ARG A 8 -23.69 6.56 1.23
N ILE A 9 -22.58 7.30 1.30
CA ILE A 9 -21.90 7.60 2.56
C ILE A 9 -22.90 8.26 3.51
N THR A 10 -23.24 7.57 4.59
CA THR A 10 -24.22 8.03 5.58
C THR A 10 -23.61 9.06 6.54
N GLY A 11 -24.44 9.67 7.39
CA GLY A 11 -23.93 10.50 8.50
C GLY A 11 -23.08 9.71 9.49
N GLU A 12 -23.36 8.42 9.66
CA GLU A 12 -22.63 7.51 10.55
C GLU A 12 -21.28 7.11 9.94
N ASP A 13 -21.20 6.95 8.62
CA ASP A 13 -19.94 6.64 7.92
C ASP A 13 -18.88 7.71 8.16
N LYS A 14 -19.28 8.98 8.34
CA LYS A 14 -18.36 10.06 8.70
C LYS A 14 -17.69 9.84 10.06
N ILE A 15 -18.36 9.14 10.99
CA ILE A 15 -17.82 8.78 12.30
C ILE A 15 -16.76 7.69 12.11
N PHE A 16 -17.09 6.63 11.36
CA PHE A 16 -16.18 5.49 11.16
C PHE A 16 -14.99 5.83 10.26
N LEU A 17 -15.10 6.86 9.40
CA LEU A 17 -14.01 7.33 8.54
C LEU A 17 -13.08 8.36 9.20
N GLN A 18 -13.27 8.71 10.48
CA GLN A 18 -12.39 9.67 11.16
C GLN A 18 -10.90 9.30 11.13
N PRO A 19 -10.48 8.05 11.43
CA PRO A 19 -9.07 7.64 11.32
C PRO A 19 -8.53 7.79 9.90
N TYR A 20 -9.31 7.40 8.89
CA TYR A 20 -8.93 7.54 7.48
C TYR A 20 -8.80 9.00 7.04
N HIS A 21 -9.79 9.84 7.36
CA HIS A 21 -9.72 11.27 7.05
C HIS A 21 -8.58 11.97 7.77
N TYR A 22 -8.22 11.52 8.98
CA TYR A 22 -7.10 12.06 9.73
C TYR A 22 -5.78 11.90 8.97
N ILE A 23 -5.46 10.71 8.46
CA ILE A 23 -4.22 10.50 7.69
C ILE A 23 -4.24 11.17 6.32
N MET A 24 -5.43 11.37 5.74
CA MET A 24 -5.57 12.09 4.46
C MET A 24 -5.25 13.58 4.56
N LYS A 25 -5.34 14.18 5.76
CA LYS A 25 -5.02 15.60 5.95
C LYS A 25 -3.54 15.90 5.70
N ILE A 26 -2.67 14.89 5.79
CA ILE A 26 -1.25 15.06 5.51
C ILE A 26 -0.93 14.52 4.13
N PRO A 27 -0.66 15.39 3.15
CA PRO A 27 -0.36 14.95 1.80
C PRO A 27 0.93 14.12 1.79
N GLY A 28 0.85 12.90 1.24
CA GLY A 28 2.03 12.12 0.91
C GLY A 28 2.71 12.63 -0.37
N LYS A 29 3.80 11.98 -0.79
CA LYS A 29 4.58 12.35 -1.99
C LYS A 29 3.84 12.08 -3.33
N GLN A 30 2.60 11.57 -3.29
CA GLN A 30 1.74 11.24 -4.44
C GLN A 30 2.44 10.44 -5.56
N ILE A 31 3.40 9.59 -5.18
CA ILE A 31 4.24 8.85 -6.12
C ILE A 31 3.40 7.89 -6.97
N ARG A 32 2.39 7.25 -6.36
CA ARG A 32 1.47 6.33 -7.05
C ARG A 32 0.66 7.02 -8.14
N THR A 33 0.19 8.24 -7.91
CA THR A 33 -0.52 9.03 -8.92
C THR A 33 0.39 9.39 -10.09
N LYS A 34 1.63 9.81 -9.81
CA LYS A 34 2.63 10.09 -10.86
C LYS A 34 2.97 8.84 -11.67
N LEU A 35 3.10 7.69 -11.02
CA LEU A 35 3.32 6.41 -11.69
C LEU A 35 2.15 6.03 -12.59
N ALA A 36 0.91 6.12 -12.11
CA ALA A 36 -0.27 5.85 -12.94
C ALA A 36 -0.28 6.76 -14.19
N GLN A 37 0.04 8.05 -14.05
CA GLN A 37 0.18 8.97 -15.19
C GLN A 37 1.32 8.58 -16.15
N ALA A 38 2.44 8.11 -15.63
CA ALA A 38 3.58 7.64 -16.43
C ALA A 38 3.22 6.38 -17.23
N PHE A 39 2.60 5.38 -16.60
CA PHE A 39 2.09 4.19 -17.29
C PHE A 39 1.00 4.53 -18.31
N ASN A 40 0.21 5.59 -18.07
CA ASN A 40 -0.80 6.02 -19.03
C ASN A 40 -0.23 6.57 -20.35
N GLN A 41 1.07 6.90 -20.40
CA GLN A 41 1.73 7.22 -21.67
C GLN A 41 1.75 6.01 -22.62
N TRP A 42 1.83 4.79 -22.07
CA TRP A 42 1.79 3.54 -22.83
C TRP A 42 0.39 2.94 -22.94
N LEU A 43 -0.44 3.09 -21.90
CA LEU A 43 -1.76 2.45 -21.82
C LEU A 43 -2.88 3.30 -22.45
N GLN A 44 -2.70 4.63 -22.51
CA GLN A 44 -3.59 5.56 -23.22
C GLN A 44 -5.08 5.39 -22.89
N ILE A 45 -5.42 5.15 -21.61
CA ILE A 45 -6.81 4.95 -21.18
C ILE A 45 -7.53 6.30 -21.01
N PRO A 46 -8.89 6.30 -21.06
CA PRO A 46 -9.67 7.51 -20.81
C PRO A 46 -9.34 8.14 -19.46
N LYS A 47 -9.24 9.47 -19.43
CA LYS A 47 -8.86 10.24 -18.24
C LYS A 47 -9.75 9.92 -17.02
N GLU A 48 -11.05 9.75 -17.25
CA GLU A 48 -12.03 9.40 -16.22
C GLU A 48 -11.71 8.04 -15.57
N LYS A 49 -11.35 7.03 -16.36
CA LYS A 49 -10.94 5.71 -15.87
C LYS A 49 -9.60 5.79 -15.13
N CYS A 50 -8.64 6.54 -15.67
CA CYS A 50 -7.35 6.77 -15.01
C CYS A 50 -7.52 7.43 -13.63
N GLN A 51 -8.42 8.41 -13.52
CA GLN A 51 -8.71 9.07 -12.25
C GLN A 51 -9.40 8.12 -11.27
N ALA A 52 -10.43 7.40 -11.70
CA ALA A 52 -11.14 6.44 -10.85
C ALA A 52 -10.21 5.34 -10.31
N ILE A 53 -9.33 4.80 -11.15
CA ILE A 53 -8.32 3.82 -10.74
C ILE A 53 -7.32 4.44 -9.76
N GLY A 54 -6.88 5.67 -10.01
CA GLY A 54 -6.01 6.41 -9.09
C GLY A 54 -6.64 6.59 -7.70
N GLU A 55 -7.93 6.92 -7.63
CA GLU A 55 -8.68 7.02 -6.36
C GLU A 55 -8.72 5.69 -5.62
N ILE A 56 -9.04 4.59 -6.30
CA ILE A 56 -9.07 3.24 -5.71
C ILE A 56 -7.71 2.89 -5.11
N VAL A 57 -6.63 3.06 -5.87
CA VAL A 57 -5.27 2.76 -5.42
C VAL A 57 -4.86 3.64 -4.24
N GLN A 58 -5.22 4.92 -4.25
CA GLN A 58 -4.93 5.84 -3.15
C GLN A 58 -5.74 5.51 -1.89
N MET A 59 -6.98 5.04 -2.04
CA MET A 59 -7.79 4.55 -0.93
C MET A 59 -7.16 3.36 -0.25
N LEU A 60 -6.79 2.34 -1.03
CA LEU A 60 -6.13 1.14 -0.52
C LEU A 60 -4.77 1.45 0.09
N HIS A 61 -3.99 2.35 -0.53
CA HIS A 61 -2.71 2.76 0.04
C HIS A 61 -2.87 3.36 1.44
N ASN A 62 -3.80 4.29 1.60
CA ASN A 62 -4.01 4.95 2.89
C ASN A 62 -4.63 3.99 3.91
N ALA A 63 -5.56 3.12 3.49
CA ALA A 63 -6.11 2.08 4.37
C ALA A 63 -5.02 1.10 4.84
N SER A 64 -4.12 0.67 3.94
CA SER A 64 -3.03 -0.23 4.31
C SER A 64 -2.08 0.42 5.29
N LEU A 65 -1.79 1.72 5.17
CA LEU A 65 -0.96 2.44 6.14
C LEU A 65 -1.55 2.46 7.55
N LEU A 66 -2.89 2.55 7.68
CA LEU A 66 -3.54 2.49 8.99
C LEU A 66 -3.35 1.14 9.69
N ILE A 67 -3.37 0.06 8.90
CA ILE A 67 -3.19 -1.31 9.38
C ILE A 67 -1.71 -1.58 9.66
N ASP A 68 -0.82 -1.24 8.72
CA ASP A 68 0.64 -1.37 8.82
C ASP A 68 1.17 -0.64 10.07
N ASP A 69 0.75 0.60 10.32
CA ASP A 69 1.15 1.35 11.53
C ASP A 69 0.73 0.62 12.83
N ILE A 70 -0.37 -0.14 12.84
CA ILE A 70 -0.81 -0.94 14.00
C ILE A 70 0.02 -2.22 14.10
N GLU A 71 0.20 -2.92 12.98
CA GLU A 71 0.95 -4.18 12.89
C GLU A 71 2.42 -3.99 13.28
N ASP A 72 2.97 -2.81 13.03
CA ASP A 72 4.37 -2.44 13.25
C ASP A 72 4.57 -1.66 14.56
N SER A 73 3.48 -1.40 15.31
CA SER A 73 3.51 -0.59 16.53
C SER A 73 4.16 0.79 16.33
N SER A 74 3.98 1.38 15.15
CA SER A 74 4.56 2.68 14.79
C SER A 74 4.06 3.80 15.70
N VAL A 75 4.89 4.84 15.88
CA VAL A 75 4.52 5.97 16.75
C VAL A 75 4.09 7.19 15.93
N LEU A 76 4.77 7.43 14.80
CA LEU A 76 4.54 8.58 13.94
C LEU A 76 4.30 8.15 12.49
N ARG A 77 3.44 8.89 11.80
CA ARG A 77 3.30 8.83 10.34
C ARG A 77 3.30 10.22 9.75
N ARG A 78 4.27 10.51 8.86
CA ARG A 78 4.41 11.82 8.21
C ARG A 78 4.50 12.97 9.23
N GLY A 79 5.17 12.72 10.35
CA GLY A 79 5.46 13.72 11.39
C GLY A 79 4.32 13.99 12.38
N ILE A 80 3.23 13.24 12.31
CA ILE A 80 2.13 13.31 13.28
C ILE A 80 1.91 11.95 13.96
N PRO A 81 1.25 11.91 15.13
CA PRO A 81 0.87 10.65 15.75
C PRO A 81 0.04 9.78 14.79
N VAL A 82 0.35 8.48 14.77
CA VAL A 82 -0.43 7.47 14.05
C VAL A 82 -1.89 7.48 14.50
N ALA A 83 -2.81 7.11 13.59
CA ALA A 83 -4.25 7.22 13.84
C ALA A 83 -4.71 6.38 15.05
N HIS A 84 -4.11 5.20 15.26
CA HIS A 84 -4.49 4.32 16.36
C HIS A 84 -4.14 4.88 17.74
N ASN A 85 -3.17 5.80 17.83
CA ASN A 85 -2.84 6.52 19.07
C ASN A 85 -3.84 7.64 19.40
N ILE A 86 -4.69 8.04 18.45
CA ILE A 86 -5.71 9.08 18.63
C ILE A 86 -7.10 8.47 18.79
N PHE A 87 -7.46 7.52 17.91
CA PHE A 87 -8.80 6.95 17.82
C PHE A 87 -8.91 5.55 18.44
N GLY A 88 -7.79 4.97 18.86
CA GLY A 88 -7.69 3.60 19.33
C GLY A 88 -7.52 2.59 18.19
N ILE A 89 -6.94 1.42 18.54
CA ILE A 89 -6.68 0.30 17.63
C ILE A 89 -7.97 -0.18 16.97
N ALA A 90 -9.00 -0.49 17.76
CA ALA A 90 -10.26 -1.04 17.25
C ALA A 90 -10.94 -0.14 16.21
N SER A 91 -11.05 1.16 16.49
CA SER A 91 -11.64 2.14 15.57
C SER A 91 -10.83 2.25 14.28
N THR A 92 -9.51 2.20 14.38
CA THR A 92 -8.61 2.37 13.24
C THR A 92 -8.64 1.15 12.33
N ILE A 93 -8.63 -0.07 12.88
CA ILE A 93 -8.81 -1.32 12.13
C ILE A 93 -10.16 -1.30 11.40
N ASN A 94 -11.25 -0.98 12.11
CA ASN A 94 -12.58 -0.94 11.49
C ASN A 94 -12.64 0.09 10.35
N SER A 95 -12.07 1.28 10.56
CA SER A 95 -12.01 2.34 9.54
C SER A 95 -11.25 1.90 8.29
N ALA A 96 -10.08 1.29 8.46
CA ALA A 96 -9.27 0.81 7.35
C ALA A 96 -9.96 -0.32 6.57
N ASN A 97 -10.54 -1.30 7.28
CA ASN A 97 -11.30 -2.39 6.69
C ASN A 97 -12.53 -1.88 5.92
N PHE A 98 -13.24 -0.91 6.46
CA PHE A 98 -14.35 -0.27 5.76
C PHE A 98 -13.88 0.37 4.45
N VAL A 99 -12.74 1.07 4.46
CA VAL A 99 -12.17 1.69 3.25
C VAL A 99 -11.71 0.65 2.22
N TYR A 100 -11.20 -0.51 2.64
CA TYR A 100 -10.92 -1.62 1.72
C TYR A 100 -12.16 -2.01 0.91
N PHE A 101 -13.32 -2.14 1.58
CA PHE A 101 -14.58 -2.47 0.92
C PHE A 101 -15.16 -1.31 0.10
N LEU A 102 -14.97 -0.05 0.50
CA LEU A 102 -15.29 1.10 -0.35
C LEU A 102 -14.43 1.12 -1.62
N GLY A 103 -13.16 0.71 -1.53
CA GLY A 103 -12.29 0.52 -2.68
C GLY A 103 -12.80 -0.57 -3.63
N LEU A 104 -13.27 -1.70 -3.08
CA LEU A 104 -13.90 -2.77 -3.84
C LEU A 104 -15.19 -2.30 -4.53
N ASP A 105 -16.03 -1.55 -3.83
CA ASP A 105 -17.25 -0.95 -4.39
C ASP A 105 -16.93 -0.01 -5.56
N LYS A 106 -15.92 0.86 -5.43
CA LYS A 106 -15.46 1.70 -6.54
C LYS A 106 -14.92 0.88 -7.71
N CYS A 107 -14.27 -0.25 -7.46
CA CYS A 107 -13.86 -1.19 -8.50
C CYS A 107 -15.06 -1.77 -9.27
N LEU A 108 -16.18 -2.09 -8.61
CA LEU A 108 -17.40 -2.55 -9.27
C LEU A 108 -17.90 -1.48 -10.26
N HIS A 109 -17.88 -0.22 -9.84
CA HIS A 109 -18.33 0.92 -10.64
C HIS A 109 -17.38 1.28 -11.80
N LEU A 110 -16.22 0.62 -11.94
CA LEU A 110 -15.41 0.73 -13.15
C LEU A 110 -16.11 0.12 -14.38
N GLY A 111 -17.09 -0.77 -14.18
CA GLY A 111 -17.90 -1.34 -15.26
C GLY A 111 -17.18 -2.35 -16.14
N HIS A 112 -16.10 -2.96 -15.64
CA HIS A 112 -15.38 -4.04 -16.33
C HIS A 112 -15.51 -5.36 -15.54
N PRO A 113 -15.90 -6.48 -16.16
CA PRO A 113 -16.19 -7.74 -15.45
C PRO A 113 -14.98 -8.30 -14.69
N GLU A 114 -13.77 -8.06 -15.19
CA GLU A 114 -12.52 -8.53 -14.54
C GLU A 114 -11.99 -7.60 -13.43
N ALA A 115 -12.58 -6.42 -13.22
CA ALA A 115 -12.05 -5.45 -12.25
C ALA A 115 -11.97 -6.03 -10.82
N ILE A 116 -12.97 -6.83 -10.44
CA ILE A 116 -13.04 -7.47 -9.12
C ILE A 116 -12.05 -8.62 -9.00
N ALA A 117 -11.84 -9.38 -10.07
CA ALA A 117 -10.84 -10.44 -10.08
C ALA A 117 -9.44 -9.86 -9.87
N VAL A 118 -9.10 -8.79 -10.61
CA VAL A 118 -7.84 -8.07 -10.46
C VAL A 118 -7.69 -7.50 -9.06
N PHE A 119 -8.71 -6.82 -8.53
CA PHE A 119 -8.68 -6.28 -7.16
C PHE A 119 -8.41 -7.39 -6.12
N THR A 120 -9.18 -8.47 -6.19
CA THR A 120 -9.09 -9.59 -5.23
C THR A 120 -7.72 -10.23 -5.27
N GLU A 121 -7.21 -10.52 -6.47
CA GLU A 121 -5.90 -11.14 -6.64
C GLU A 121 -4.77 -10.26 -6.08
N GLN A 122 -4.81 -8.96 -6.35
CA GLN A 122 -3.77 -8.04 -5.87
C GLN A 122 -3.86 -7.78 -4.37
N CYS A 123 -5.07 -7.74 -3.79
CA CYS A 123 -5.22 -7.70 -2.33
C CYS A 123 -4.70 -8.98 -1.66
N LEU A 124 -4.92 -10.16 -2.25
CA LEU A 124 -4.36 -11.41 -1.74
C LEU A 124 -2.83 -11.42 -1.80
N GLU A 125 -2.23 -10.99 -2.91
CA GLU A 125 -0.76 -10.85 -3.00
C GLU A 125 -0.22 -9.88 -1.96
N LEU A 126 -0.86 -8.72 -1.76
CA LEU A 126 -0.46 -7.75 -0.74
C LEU A 126 -0.41 -8.40 0.65
N HIS A 127 -1.47 -9.12 1.04
CA HIS A 127 -1.54 -9.79 2.35
C HIS A 127 -0.56 -10.97 2.46
N ARG A 128 -0.28 -11.70 1.36
CA ARG A 128 0.77 -12.73 1.33
C ARG A 128 2.15 -12.12 1.57
N GLY A 129 2.42 -10.93 1.02
CA GLY A 129 3.65 -10.18 1.28
C GLY A 129 3.74 -9.75 2.74
N GLN A 130 2.72 -9.01 3.22
CA GLN A 130 2.65 -8.54 4.61
C GLN A 130 2.79 -9.67 5.62
N GLY A 131 2.06 -10.78 5.42
CA GLY A 131 2.08 -11.92 6.32
C GLY A 131 3.45 -12.58 6.44
N MET A 132 4.22 -12.65 5.34
CA MET A 132 5.59 -13.19 5.41
C MET A 132 6.54 -12.26 6.15
N GLU A 133 6.42 -10.94 5.96
CA GLU A 133 7.23 -9.95 6.68
C GLU A 133 6.98 -10.02 8.19
N ILE A 134 5.70 -10.04 8.60
CA ILE A 134 5.30 -10.21 10.01
C ILE A 134 5.78 -11.56 10.55
N PHE A 135 5.61 -12.64 9.78
CA PHE A 135 6.03 -13.98 10.20
C PHE A 135 7.54 -14.01 10.50
N TRP A 136 8.37 -13.47 9.62
CA TRP A 136 9.81 -13.41 9.83
C TRP A 136 10.16 -12.62 11.09
N ARG A 137 9.60 -11.42 11.23
CA ARG A 137 9.78 -10.54 12.40
C ARG A 137 9.41 -11.24 13.70
N ASP A 138 8.19 -11.74 13.80
CA ASP A 138 7.62 -12.25 15.05
C ASP A 138 8.20 -13.63 15.44
N ASN A 139 8.81 -14.35 14.49
CA ASN A 139 9.48 -15.63 14.73
C ASN A 139 11.02 -15.52 14.72
N TYR A 140 11.58 -14.32 14.58
CA TYR A 140 13.03 -14.07 14.56
C TYR A 140 13.78 -14.86 13.48
N ILE A 141 13.16 -15.01 12.31
CA ILE A 141 13.72 -15.74 11.17
C ILE A 141 14.17 -14.72 10.14
N CYS A 142 15.49 -14.50 10.02
CA CYS A 142 16.03 -13.64 8.96
C CYS A 142 15.85 -14.32 7.59
N PRO A 143 15.15 -13.69 6.62
CA PRO A 143 15.01 -14.24 5.27
C PRO A 143 16.29 -14.11 4.44
N THR A 144 16.36 -14.84 3.32
CA THR A 144 17.36 -14.56 2.27
C THR A 144 17.05 -13.26 1.50
N GLU A 145 18.01 -12.70 0.78
CA GLU A 145 17.74 -11.52 -0.07
C GLU A 145 16.72 -11.84 -1.18
N GLU A 146 16.73 -13.06 -1.71
CA GLU A 146 15.76 -13.52 -2.71
C GLU A 146 14.36 -13.66 -2.13
N GLU A 147 14.24 -14.20 -0.91
CA GLU A 147 12.97 -14.32 -0.20
C GLU A 147 12.39 -12.93 0.09
N TYR A 148 13.22 -12.00 0.59
CA TYR A 148 12.85 -10.60 0.77
C TYR A 148 12.38 -9.99 -0.56
N ALA A 149 13.13 -10.15 -1.65
CA ALA A 149 12.73 -9.61 -2.94
C ALA A 149 11.40 -10.19 -3.44
N CYS A 150 11.13 -11.47 -3.18
CA CYS A 150 9.84 -12.10 -3.48
C CYS A 150 8.71 -11.50 -2.63
N MET A 151 8.92 -11.33 -1.33
CA MET A 151 7.96 -10.71 -0.42
C MET A 151 7.63 -9.27 -0.86
N VAL A 152 8.65 -8.46 -1.19
CA VAL A 152 8.48 -7.06 -1.60
C VAL A 152 7.70 -6.94 -2.91
N LYS A 153 7.94 -7.83 -3.87
CA LYS A 153 7.15 -7.90 -5.12
C LYS A 153 5.67 -8.14 -4.84
N ARG A 154 5.34 -8.87 -3.77
CA ARG A 154 3.95 -9.10 -3.33
C ARG A 154 3.37 -7.90 -2.58
N LYS A 155 4.04 -7.42 -1.53
CA LYS A 155 3.58 -6.30 -0.67
C LYS A 155 3.50 -4.98 -1.46
N THR A 156 4.65 -4.49 -1.91
CA THR A 156 4.78 -3.17 -2.56
C THR A 156 4.46 -3.25 -4.05
N GLY A 157 4.88 -4.33 -4.70
CA GLY A 157 4.53 -4.58 -6.11
C GLY A 157 3.04 -4.85 -6.32
N GLY A 158 2.32 -5.46 -5.36
CA GLY A 158 0.88 -5.75 -5.49
C GLY A 158 0.01 -4.50 -5.66
N LEU A 159 0.33 -3.40 -4.97
CA LEU A 159 -0.45 -2.17 -5.13
C LEU A 159 -0.15 -1.41 -6.43
N PHE A 160 1.10 -1.48 -6.92
CA PHE A 160 1.45 -1.00 -8.26
C PHE A 160 0.84 -1.89 -9.35
N GLY A 161 0.85 -3.20 -9.14
CA GLY A 161 0.23 -4.21 -9.97
C GLY A 161 -1.27 -3.97 -10.11
N LEU A 162 -1.95 -3.64 -9.01
CA LEU A 162 -3.37 -3.26 -9.03
C LEU A 162 -3.62 -2.07 -9.96
N ALA A 163 -2.85 -0.99 -9.82
CA ALA A 163 -3.02 0.20 -10.64
C ALA A 163 -2.87 -0.14 -12.13
N VAL A 164 -1.76 -0.76 -12.51
CA VAL A 164 -1.44 -1.05 -13.91
C VAL A 164 -2.40 -2.09 -14.50
N ARG A 165 -2.73 -3.15 -13.76
CA ARG A 165 -3.64 -4.19 -14.25
C ARG A 165 -5.07 -3.68 -14.42
N LEU A 166 -5.57 -2.83 -13.51
CA LEU A 166 -6.87 -2.17 -13.70
C LEU A 166 -6.84 -1.24 -14.91
N MET A 167 -5.73 -0.51 -15.12
CA MET A 167 -5.59 0.33 -16.32
C MET A 167 -5.57 -0.53 -17.60
N GLN A 168 -4.90 -1.68 -17.58
CA GLN A 168 -4.85 -2.59 -18.72
C GLN A 168 -6.23 -3.10 -19.15
N LEU A 169 -7.22 -3.17 -18.25
CA LEU A 169 -8.60 -3.53 -18.62
C LEU A 169 -9.22 -2.54 -19.61
N PHE A 170 -8.80 -1.27 -19.59
CA PHE A 170 -9.32 -0.19 -20.43
C PHE A 170 -8.35 0.28 -21.53
N SER A 171 -7.27 -0.47 -21.74
CA SER A 171 -6.21 -0.18 -22.70
C SER A 171 -6.19 -1.23 -23.82
N GLU A 172 -5.89 -0.81 -25.05
CA GLU A 172 -5.57 -1.72 -26.15
C GLU A 172 -4.18 -2.35 -25.99
N ASN A 173 -3.26 -1.66 -25.30
CA ASN A 173 -1.94 -2.16 -24.99
C ASN A 173 -2.00 -3.23 -23.88
N LYS A 174 -1.65 -4.46 -24.23
CA LYS A 174 -1.60 -5.65 -23.35
C LYS A 174 -0.17 -6.15 -23.09
N SER A 175 0.84 -5.30 -23.26
CA SER A 175 2.24 -5.65 -22.93
C SER A 175 2.37 -6.13 -21.48
N ASP A 176 3.32 -7.02 -21.23
CA ASP A 176 3.62 -7.47 -19.88
C ASP A 176 4.41 -6.40 -19.11
N PHE A 177 3.79 -5.80 -18.10
CA PHE A 177 4.41 -4.82 -17.20
C PHE A 177 4.91 -5.44 -15.89
N THR A 178 4.77 -6.74 -15.69
CA THR A 178 5.11 -7.43 -14.43
C THR A 178 6.58 -7.20 -14.04
N GLY A 179 7.49 -7.27 -15.01
CA GLY A 179 8.92 -7.04 -14.78
C GLY A 179 9.22 -5.64 -14.24
N ILE A 180 8.75 -4.58 -14.92
CA ILE A 180 9.00 -3.20 -14.50
C ILE A 180 8.30 -2.85 -13.18
N ILE A 181 7.09 -3.37 -12.95
CA ILE A 181 6.36 -3.20 -11.69
C ILE A 181 7.14 -3.84 -10.54
N GLY A 182 7.65 -5.06 -10.74
CA GLY A 182 8.48 -5.75 -9.75
C GLY A 182 9.76 -4.99 -9.42
N THR A 183 10.46 -4.47 -10.44
CA THR A 183 11.66 -3.65 -10.25
C THR A 183 11.38 -2.35 -9.51
N LEU A 184 10.30 -1.63 -9.88
CA LEU A 184 9.90 -0.41 -9.18
C LEU A 184 9.51 -0.70 -7.73
N GLY A 185 8.75 -1.76 -7.49
CA GLY A 185 8.37 -2.18 -6.14
C GLY A 185 9.59 -2.45 -5.26
N LEU A 186 10.56 -3.20 -5.78
CA LEU A 186 11.81 -3.48 -5.07
C LEU A 186 12.61 -2.22 -4.79
N TYR A 187 12.76 -1.35 -5.80
CA TYR A 187 13.44 -0.05 -5.64
C TYR A 187 12.78 0.81 -4.55
N PHE A 188 11.45 0.91 -4.56
CA PHE A 188 10.73 1.72 -3.57
C PHE A 188 10.91 1.19 -2.15
N GLN A 189 10.85 -0.12 -1.96
CA GLN A 189 11.01 -0.71 -0.63
C GLN A 189 12.44 -0.59 -0.12
N VAL A 190 13.44 -0.98 -0.91
CA VAL A 190 14.85 -0.89 -0.49
C VAL A 190 15.25 0.56 -0.18
N ARG A 191 14.73 1.52 -0.94
CA ARG A 191 14.91 2.95 -0.64
C ARG A 191 14.23 3.35 0.67
N ASP A 192 13.03 2.84 0.96
CA ASP A 192 12.32 3.14 2.20
C ASP A 192 13.06 2.59 3.42
N ASP A 193 13.51 1.33 3.34
CA ASP A 193 14.30 0.63 4.35
C ASP A 193 15.64 1.36 4.62
N TYR A 194 16.35 1.74 3.55
CA TYR A 194 17.59 2.51 3.68
C TYR A 194 17.34 3.88 4.33
N ALA A 195 16.30 4.60 3.86
CA ALA A 195 15.97 5.92 4.38
C ALA A 195 15.52 5.88 5.84
N ASN A 196 14.87 4.81 6.30
CA ASN A 196 14.48 4.62 7.70
C ASN A 196 15.70 4.73 8.64
N LEU A 197 16.85 4.17 8.24
CA LEU A 197 18.05 4.12 9.07
C LEU A 197 18.93 5.38 9.00
N VAL A 198 18.93 6.11 7.87
CA VAL A 198 19.93 7.17 7.63
C VAL A 198 19.34 8.57 7.42
N SER A 199 18.05 8.68 7.07
CA SER A 199 17.47 9.97 6.69
C SER A 199 16.93 10.73 7.89
N LYS A 200 17.41 11.97 8.06
CA LYS A 200 16.86 12.91 9.05
C LYS A 200 15.39 13.23 8.78
N GLU A 201 15.00 13.39 7.51
CA GLU A 201 13.60 13.61 7.13
C GLU A 201 12.72 12.42 7.55
N TYR A 202 13.23 11.19 7.42
CA TYR A 202 12.48 10.00 7.88
C TYR A 202 12.41 9.94 9.39
N THR A 203 13.50 10.27 10.07
CA THR A 203 13.53 10.37 11.55
C THR A 203 12.46 11.32 12.06
N GLU A 204 12.31 12.50 11.44
CA GLU A 204 11.28 13.47 11.79
C GLU A 204 9.85 12.99 11.46
N ASN A 205 9.70 12.11 10.46
CA ASN A 205 8.40 11.66 9.97
C ASN A 205 7.88 10.34 10.58
N LYS A 206 8.76 9.42 10.96
CA LYS A 206 8.46 8.07 11.46
C LYS A 206 9.05 7.77 12.84
N SER A 207 10.02 8.56 13.32
CA SER A 207 10.96 8.28 14.44
C SER A 207 12.31 7.72 13.99
N PHE A 208 13.32 7.78 14.87
CA PHE A 208 14.69 7.40 14.55
C PHE A 208 14.83 5.88 14.43
N ALA A 209 15.20 5.40 13.23
CA ALA A 209 15.41 3.99 12.93
C ALA A 209 14.26 3.09 13.43
N GLU A 210 13.02 3.47 13.10
CA GLU A 210 11.80 2.76 13.51
C GLU A 210 11.86 1.26 13.16
N ASP A 211 12.46 0.89 12.01
CA ASP A 211 12.61 -0.52 11.61
C ASP A 211 13.38 -1.36 12.65
N LEU A 212 14.33 -0.75 13.38
CA LEU A 212 15.04 -1.42 14.48
C LEU A 212 14.16 -1.63 15.71
N THR A 213 13.28 -0.67 16.00
CA THR A 213 12.33 -0.78 17.13
C THR A 213 11.24 -1.79 16.83
N GLU A 214 10.78 -1.84 15.58
CA GLU A 214 9.84 -2.82 15.07
C GLU A 214 10.43 -4.25 15.10
N GLY A 215 11.75 -4.39 14.97
CA GLY A 215 12.42 -5.69 14.80
C GLY A 215 12.33 -6.23 13.38
N LYS A 216 12.08 -5.35 12.40
CA LYS A 216 11.89 -5.68 11.01
C LYS A 216 13.20 -6.14 10.36
N PHE A 217 13.14 -7.21 9.58
CA PHE A 217 14.22 -7.61 8.67
C PHE A 217 14.20 -6.76 7.40
N SER A 218 14.62 -5.50 7.51
CA SER A 218 14.74 -4.59 6.37
C SER A 218 16.00 -4.90 5.52
N PHE A 219 16.06 -4.44 4.28
CA PHE A 219 17.14 -4.84 3.35
C PHE A 219 18.56 -4.65 3.90
N PRO A 220 18.93 -3.50 4.50
CA PRO A 220 20.26 -3.33 5.10
C PRO A 220 20.53 -4.27 6.27
N ILE A 221 19.50 -4.62 7.05
CA ILE A 221 19.59 -5.51 8.21
C ILE A 221 19.83 -6.95 7.75
N ILE A 222 19.07 -7.41 6.76
CA ILE A 222 19.24 -8.73 6.13
C ILE A 222 20.67 -8.88 5.60
N ASN A 223 21.14 -7.90 4.83
CA ASN A 223 22.47 -7.94 4.26
C ASN A 223 23.56 -7.97 5.34
N ALA A 224 23.40 -7.20 6.42
CA ALA A 224 24.34 -7.20 7.54
C ALA A 224 24.41 -8.57 8.23
N ILE A 225 23.26 -9.19 8.54
CA ILE A 225 23.17 -10.50 9.20
C ILE A 225 23.80 -11.59 8.33
N GLN A 226 23.52 -11.60 7.03
CA GLN A 226 24.07 -12.62 6.13
C GLN A 226 25.56 -12.45 5.86
N THR A 227 26.04 -11.20 5.82
CA THR A 227 27.47 -10.91 5.62
C THR A 227 28.30 -11.27 6.87
N TYR A 228 27.72 -11.10 8.06
CA TYR A 228 28.38 -11.35 9.35
C TYR A 228 27.49 -12.24 10.26
N PRO A 229 27.50 -13.57 10.04
CA PRO A 229 26.59 -14.50 10.73
C PRO A 229 27.03 -14.92 12.15
N ASP A 230 28.23 -14.54 12.59
CA ASP A 230 28.83 -14.86 13.90
C ASP A 230 28.47 -13.83 14.99
#